data_AF-A0A7R9Q928-F1
#
_entry.id   AF-A0A7R9Q928-F1
#
_cell.length_a   1.000
_cell.length_b   1.000
_cell.length_c   1.000
_cell.angle_alpha   90.00
_cell.angle_beta   90.00
_cell.angle_gamma   90.00
#
_symmetry.space_group_name_H-M   'P 1'
#
loop_
_entity.id
_entity.type
_entity.pdbx_description
1 polymer ?
#
loop_
_entity_poly.entity_id
_entity_poly.type
_entity_poly.pdbx_seq_one_letter_code
_entity_poly.pdbx_strand_id
1 'polypeptide(L)'
;GKLNVSIINGKEFLPFDTKRLSVFCGAPDGQQCVYAGDIRVNQQLGLTTLQLMFLRPSLNVHIQPVPEHLGVHRPLQGLLKPGYYQRVRHRSLQMAFIGRRSMYIFNLFPSTWGFTGHYKDYSNPGIINEFATAAFRWHSLIQSFYHLVNSEGEYTSHPQLRDIFNDPTPLYKPGVVDEVLYGTVVQPSQKFDGIVTEELFRAPKAKFGGDLIATNIQRGRDHGLPPYNKVREVCGLGRIKSFDDLNRAFGPGIGSQFARLYKSVDDIDLFLGGIHERTASEGILGPVFACIVAEQFKRTKEGDRFWFENIGLSHSFTEGLFLKLSC
;
A
#
# COMPACT_ATOMS: atom_id res chain seq x y z
N GLY A 1 14.42 19.74 15.12
CA GLY A 1 13.35 18.84 14.66
C GLY A 1 13.67 18.17 13.33
N LYS A 2 14.90 17.69 13.12
CA LYS A 2 15.21 16.75 12.03
C LYS A 2 14.99 15.33 12.56
N LEU A 3 14.66 14.39 11.68
CA LEU A 3 14.61 12.97 12.02
C LEU A 3 16.04 12.42 12.17
N ASN A 4 16.19 11.36 12.98
CA ASN A 4 17.48 10.67 13.10
C ASN A 4 17.84 9.97 11.79
N VAL A 5 19.13 10.01 11.44
CA VAL A 5 19.67 9.43 10.21
C VAL A 5 20.95 8.66 10.51
N SER A 6 21.25 7.67 9.68
CA SER A 6 22.60 7.11 9.56
C SER A 6 23.27 7.68 8.31
N ILE A 7 24.60 7.60 8.24
CA ILE A 7 25.35 8.02 7.04
C ILE A 7 25.92 6.77 6.38
N ILE A 8 25.58 6.55 5.11
CA ILE A 8 26.10 5.46 4.30
C ILE A 8 26.65 6.08 3.01
N ASN A 9 27.93 5.84 2.71
CA ASN A 9 28.63 6.41 1.55
C ASN A 9 28.46 7.94 1.42
N GLY A 10 28.54 8.66 2.54
CA GLY A 10 28.42 10.12 2.58
C GLY A 10 27.00 10.67 2.34
N LYS A 11 25.98 9.81 2.22
CA LYS A 11 24.57 10.22 2.06
C LYS A 11 23.76 9.86 3.31
N GLU A 12 22.78 10.69 3.64
CA GLU A 12 21.79 10.37 4.68
C GLU A 12 21.05 9.08 4.31
N PHE A 13 20.83 8.22 5.30
CA PHE A 13 20.09 6.97 5.21
C PHE A 13 19.16 6.83 6.42
N LEU A 14 18.21 5.88 6.36
CA LEU A 14 17.42 5.49 7.52
C LEU A 14 18.35 5.09 8.68
N PRO A 15 18.01 5.45 9.93
CA PRO A 15 18.86 5.14 11.07
C PRO A 15 18.99 3.63 11.25
N PHE A 16 20.17 3.14 11.60
CA PHE A 16 20.36 1.73 11.94
C PHE A 16 19.57 1.34 13.19
N ASP A 17 19.03 0.13 13.16
CA ASP A 17 18.23 -0.43 14.25
C ASP A 17 19.09 -0.99 15.39
N THR A 18 19.83 -0.10 16.05
CA THR A 18 20.72 -0.45 17.17
C THR A 18 19.98 -0.96 18.41
N LYS A 19 18.67 -0.64 18.50
CA LYS A 19 17.79 -1.02 19.61
C LYS A 19 16.93 -2.25 19.33
N ARG A 20 17.06 -2.88 18.14
CA ARG A 20 16.27 -4.05 17.71
C ARG A 20 14.76 -3.81 17.79
N LEU A 21 14.32 -2.63 17.36
CA LEU A 21 12.92 -2.23 17.33
C LEU A 21 12.19 -2.75 16.08
N SER A 22 12.92 -3.05 15.00
CA SER A 22 12.36 -3.73 13.84
C SER A 22 12.13 -5.20 14.17
N VAL A 23 10.91 -5.69 13.91
CA VAL A 23 10.54 -7.08 14.18
C VAL A 23 11.13 -8.02 13.14
N PHE A 24 11.36 -7.51 11.93
CA PHE A 24 11.82 -8.29 10.79
C PHE A 24 13.17 -7.77 10.35
N CYS A 25 14.24 -8.46 10.77
CA CYS A 25 15.61 -8.15 10.37
C CYS A 25 16.32 -9.41 9.88
N GLY A 26 16.72 -9.40 8.60
CA GLY A 26 17.43 -10.48 7.91
C GLY A 26 18.84 -10.11 7.48
N ALA A 27 19.39 -8.99 7.96
CA ALA A 27 20.74 -8.55 7.60
C ALA A 27 21.80 -9.64 7.93
N PRO A 28 22.81 -9.86 7.05
CA PRO A 28 23.92 -10.77 7.32
C PRO A 28 24.71 -10.41 8.59
N ASP A 29 25.46 -11.39 9.11
CA ASP A 29 26.25 -11.21 10.32
C ASP A 29 27.28 -10.08 10.14
N GLY A 30 27.34 -9.17 11.11
CA GLY A 30 28.18 -7.96 11.04
C GLY A 30 27.55 -6.77 10.31
N GLN A 31 26.37 -6.94 9.70
CA GLN A 31 25.56 -5.85 9.15
C GLN A 31 24.36 -5.53 10.07
N GLN A 32 23.72 -4.40 9.83
CA GLN A 32 22.56 -3.95 10.61
C GLN A 32 21.35 -3.77 9.71
N CYS A 33 20.15 -3.95 10.27
CA CYS A 33 18.92 -3.48 9.66
C CYS A 33 18.69 -2.00 9.95
N VAL A 34 17.70 -1.40 9.28
CA VAL A 34 17.29 -0.02 9.55
C VAL A 34 15.98 0.06 10.33
N TYR A 35 15.74 1.22 10.90
CA TYR A 35 14.57 1.56 11.68
C TYR A 35 13.82 2.74 11.04
N ALA A 36 12.49 2.70 11.12
CA ALA A 36 11.59 3.76 10.69
C ALA A 36 10.34 3.78 11.58
N GLY A 37 9.36 4.62 11.24
CA GLY A 37 8.08 4.67 11.97
C GLY A 37 7.23 3.39 11.84
N ASP A 38 7.51 2.53 10.86
CA ASP A 38 6.88 1.21 10.69
C ASP A 38 7.90 0.09 10.87
N ILE A 39 7.56 -0.89 11.73
CA ILE A 39 8.43 -2.00 12.11
C ILE A 39 8.79 -2.97 10.98
N ARG A 40 8.10 -2.87 9.83
CA ARG A 40 8.30 -3.73 8.64
C ARG A 40 9.23 -3.10 7.62
N VAL A 41 9.87 -1.96 7.92
CA VAL A 41 10.68 -1.18 6.96
C VAL A 41 11.70 -2.02 6.17
N ASN A 42 12.26 -3.07 6.76
CA ASN A 42 13.28 -3.91 6.12
C ASN A 42 12.71 -5.00 5.21
N GLN A 43 11.40 -5.18 5.15
CA GLN A 43 10.77 -6.36 4.54
C GLN A 43 11.19 -6.60 3.09
N GLN A 44 11.34 -5.53 2.32
CA GLN A 44 11.79 -5.58 0.93
C GLN A 44 12.38 -4.22 0.49
N LEU A 45 13.25 -4.24 -0.53
CA LEU A 45 14.08 -3.11 -0.92
C LEU A 45 13.27 -1.87 -1.31
N GLY A 46 12.23 -2.03 -2.13
CA GLY A 46 11.32 -0.95 -2.53
C GLY A 46 10.61 -0.26 -1.35
N LEU A 47 10.25 -0.99 -0.28
CA LEU A 47 9.66 -0.42 0.94
C LEU A 47 10.68 0.41 1.71
N THR A 48 11.87 -0.15 1.94
CA THR A 48 12.95 0.60 2.59
C THR A 48 13.32 1.85 1.80
N THR A 49 13.42 1.73 0.48
CA THR A 49 13.67 2.86 -0.44
C THR A 49 12.57 3.90 -0.38
N LEU A 50 11.29 3.50 -0.36
CA LEU A 50 10.16 4.43 -0.23
C LEU A 50 10.18 5.17 1.13
N GLN A 51 10.46 4.47 2.23
CA GLN A 51 10.63 5.09 3.55
C GLN A 51 11.80 6.08 3.57
N LEU A 52 12.90 5.74 2.89
CA LEU A 52 14.04 6.62 2.70
C LEU A 52 13.69 7.87 1.88
N MET A 53 12.85 7.76 0.85
CA MET A 53 12.34 8.92 0.11
C MET A 53 11.58 9.86 1.03
N PHE A 54 10.69 9.35 1.89
CA PHE A 54 9.96 10.21 2.84
C PHE A 54 10.88 10.88 3.87
N LEU A 55 11.96 10.21 4.28
CA LEU A 55 12.98 10.78 5.15
C LEU A 55 13.76 11.91 4.45
N ARG A 56 14.35 11.63 3.29
CA ARG A 56 15.30 12.51 2.59
C ARG A 56 14.57 13.54 1.73
N PRO A 57 14.59 14.84 2.08
CA PRO A 57 13.95 15.87 1.27
C PRO A 57 14.51 15.96 -0.15
N SER A 58 15.79 15.65 -0.34
CA SER A 58 16.45 15.64 -1.66
C SER A 58 15.88 14.61 -2.65
N LEU A 59 15.20 13.58 -2.15
CA LEU A 59 14.49 12.59 -2.98
C LEU A 59 13.03 13.01 -3.27
N ASN A 60 12.55 14.11 -2.66
CA ASN A 60 11.21 14.67 -2.85
C ASN A 60 11.30 16.02 -3.56
N VAL A 61 11.55 16.00 -4.88
CA VAL A 61 11.75 17.21 -5.70
C VAL A 61 10.55 18.18 -5.66
N HIS A 62 9.35 17.67 -5.37
CA HIS A 62 8.10 18.46 -5.30
C HIS A 62 7.82 19.09 -3.93
N ILE A 63 8.61 18.76 -2.91
CA ILE A 63 8.44 19.29 -1.54
C ILE A 63 9.62 20.20 -1.24
N GLN A 64 9.74 21.27 -2.02
CA GLN A 64 10.74 22.30 -1.75
C GLN A 64 10.43 23.01 -0.41
N PRO A 65 11.46 23.41 0.36
CA PRO A 65 11.25 24.17 1.59
C PRO A 65 10.44 25.43 1.29
N VAL A 66 9.40 25.66 2.10
CA VAL A 66 8.64 26.91 2.03
C VAL A 66 9.57 28.03 2.51
N PRO A 67 9.80 29.09 1.69
CA PRO A 67 10.61 30.22 2.11
C PRO A 67 10.13 30.81 3.45
N GLU A 68 11.05 31.10 4.36
CA GLU A 68 10.73 31.60 5.72
C GLU A 68 9.90 32.90 5.71
N HIS A 69 10.03 33.72 4.66
CA HIS A 69 9.30 34.98 4.50
C HIS A 69 7.78 34.81 4.31
N LEU A 70 7.28 33.60 4.04
CA LEU A 70 5.85 33.33 3.91
C LEU A 70 5.13 33.11 5.26
N GLY A 71 5.81 33.33 6.39
CA GLY A 71 5.19 33.30 7.72
C GLY A 71 4.70 31.92 8.16
N VAL A 72 5.06 30.86 7.45
CA VAL A 72 4.66 29.48 7.78
C VAL A 72 5.53 28.99 8.94
N HIS A 73 4.99 29.01 10.16
CA HIS A 73 5.66 28.45 11.33
C HIS A 73 6.18 27.03 11.04
N ARG A 74 7.40 26.71 11.51
CA ARG A 74 8.08 25.40 11.33
C ARG A 74 7.20 24.13 11.52
N PRO A 75 6.16 24.09 12.39
CA PRO A 75 5.25 22.94 12.48
C PRO A 75 4.40 22.68 11.23
N LEU A 76 3.99 23.73 10.49
CA LEU A 76 3.13 23.62 9.30
C LEU A 76 3.87 23.02 8.09
N GLN A 77 5.20 23.19 8.02
CA GLN A 77 6.02 22.52 6.98
C GLN A 77 6.00 21.00 7.13
N GLY A 78 5.83 20.48 8.35
CA GLY A 78 5.69 19.06 8.62
C GLY A 78 4.41 18.44 8.06
N LEU A 79 3.37 19.25 7.78
CA LEU A 79 2.08 18.80 7.26
C LEU A 79 2.05 18.69 5.73
N LEU A 80 3.00 19.32 5.01
CA LEU A 80 3.06 19.25 3.55
C LEU A 80 3.30 17.84 3.01
N LYS A 81 4.21 17.09 3.63
CA LYS A 81 4.49 15.69 3.25
C LYS A 81 3.24 14.82 3.41
N PRO A 82 2.55 14.81 4.58
CA PRO A 82 1.25 14.15 4.72
C PRO A 82 0.21 14.61 3.71
N GLY A 83 0.03 15.92 3.49
CA GLY A 83 -0.98 16.44 2.57
C GLY A 83 -0.74 16.04 1.12
N TYR A 84 0.50 16.11 0.65
CA TYR A 84 0.90 15.63 -0.69
C TYR A 84 0.63 14.13 -0.83
N TYR A 85 1.01 13.34 0.18
CA TYR A 85 0.76 11.90 0.18
C TYR A 85 -0.75 11.56 0.17
N GLN A 86 -1.56 12.28 0.96
CA GLN A 86 -3.01 12.13 0.96
C GLN A 86 -3.61 12.40 -0.42
N ARG A 87 -3.17 13.46 -1.11
CA ARG A 87 -3.62 13.81 -2.46
C ARG A 87 -3.19 12.81 -3.51
N VAL A 88 -1.90 12.44 -3.57
CA VAL A 88 -1.41 11.43 -4.54
C VAL A 88 -2.12 10.10 -4.34
N ARG A 89 -2.36 9.69 -3.09
CA ARG A 89 -3.08 8.46 -2.77
C ARG A 89 -4.50 8.47 -3.35
N HIS A 90 -5.27 9.53 -3.12
CA HIS A 90 -6.66 9.60 -3.59
C HIS A 90 -6.76 9.90 -5.09
N ARG A 91 -5.84 10.69 -5.66
CA ARG A 91 -5.88 11.05 -7.08
C ARG A 91 -5.37 9.95 -7.99
N SER A 92 -4.28 9.28 -7.63
CA SER A 92 -3.59 8.36 -8.53
C SER A 92 -3.76 6.90 -8.09
N LEU A 93 -3.35 6.60 -6.85
CA LEU A 93 -3.32 5.20 -6.38
C LEU A 93 -4.73 4.62 -6.30
N GLN A 94 -5.65 5.24 -5.55
CA GLN A 94 -7.00 4.72 -5.40
C GLN A 94 -7.72 4.56 -6.74
N MET A 95 -7.62 5.56 -7.63
CA MET A 95 -8.18 5.48 -8.97
C MET A 95 -7.74 4.21 -9.73
N ALA A 96 -6.45 3.90 -9.72
CA ALA A 96 -5.92 2.71 -10.39
C ALA A 96 -6.44 1.39 -9.80
N PHE A 97 -6.72 1.36 -8.49
CA PHE A 97 -7.14 0.14 -7.80
C PHE A 97 -8.65 -0.08 -7.84
N ILE A 98 -9.46 0.92 -7.46
CA ILE A 98 -10.91 0.77 -7.32
C ILE A 98 -11.71 1.31 -8.51
N GLY A 99 -11.06 2.00 -9.45
CA GLY A 99 -11.66 2.54 -10.66
C GLY A 99 -12.50 3.81 -10.44
N ARG A 100 -12.79 4.52 -11.54
CA ARG A 100 -13.47 5.83 -11.52
C ARG A 100 -14.89 5.75 -10.95
N ARG A 101 -15.62 4.68 -11.28
CA ARG A 101 -16.99 4.45 -10.76
C ARG A 101 -17.03 4.39 -9.24
N SER A 102 -16.15 3.60 -8.61
CA SER A 102 -16.11 3.48 -7.14
C SER A 102 -15.68 4.81 -6.51
N MET A 103 -14.69 5.49 -7.10
CA MET A 103 -14.26 6.81 -6.67
C MET A 103 -15.41 7.84 -6.68
N TYR A 104 -16.29 7.78 -7.67
CA TYR A 104 -17.46 8.65 -7.77
C TYR A 104 -18.53 8.31 -6.72
N ILE A 105 -18.94 7.03 -6.64
CA ILE A 105 -19.98 6.56 -5.71
C ILE A 105 -19.63 6.87 -4.26
N PHE A 106 -18.34 6.74 -3.89
CA PHE A 106 -17.87 6.97 -2.52
C PHE A 106 -17.33 8.40 -2.28
N ASN A 107 -17.44 9.31 -3.26
CA ASN A 107 -16.97 10.70 -3.18
C ASN A 107 -15.48 10.82 -2.78
N LEU A 108 -14.62 10.00 -3.38
CA LEU A 108 -13.20 9.88 -3.02
C LEU A 108 -12.28 10.80 -3.81
N PHE A 109 -12.76 11.37 -4.93
CA PHE A 109 -11.98 12.35 -5.68
C PHE A 109 -11.56 13.52 -4.79
N PRO A 110 -10.27 13.89 -4.79
CA PRO A 110 -9.84 15.19 -4.30
C PRO A 110 -10.53 16.30 -5.09
N SER A 111 -10.76 17.43 -4.45
CA SER A 111 -11.26 18.62 -5.13
C SER A 111 -10.28 19.06 -6.21
N THR A 112 -10.83 19.47 -7.36
CA THR A 112 -10.08 20.11 -8.44
C THR A 112 -9.73 21.56 -8.07
N TRP A 113 -10.54 22.20 -7.22
CA TRP A 113 -10.38 23.60 -6.80
C TRP A 113 -10.79 23.81 -5.34
N GLY A 114 -9.95 24.52 -4.60
CA GLY A 114 -10.26 25.01 -3.26
C GLY A 114 -10.39 23.93 -2.18
N PHE A 115 -10.85 24.38 -1.02
CA PHE A 115 -11.03 23.58 0.16
C PHE A 115 -12.43 22.98 0.25
N THR A 116 -12.58 21.97 1.09
CA THR A 116 -13.84 21.33 1.43
C THR A 116 -14.13 21.43 2.93
N GLY A 117 -15.41 21.36 3.30
CA GLY A 117 -15.88 21.30 4.69
C GLY A 117 -16.33 19.89 5.08
N HIS A 118 -15.72 18.85 4.54
CA HIS A 118 -16.25 17.47 4.60
C HIS A 118 -15.86 16.68 5.84
N TYR A 119 -15.16 17.30 6.80
CA TYR A 119 -14.90 16.65 8.08
C TYR A 119 -16.21 16.38 8.82
N LYS A 120 -16.42 15.12 9.21
CA LYS A 120 -17.56 14.64 9.98
C LYS A 120 -17.02 14.03 11.27
N ASP A 121 -17.24 14.71 12.38
CA ASP A 121 -16.80 14.29 13.72
C ASP A 121 -17.47 12.98 14.20
N TYR A 122 -18.63 12.64 13.65
CA TYR A 122 -19.34 11.39 13.86
C TYR A 122 -18.86 10.23 12.96
N SER A 123 -17.98 10.49 11.99
CA SER A 123 -17.42 9.43 11.15
C SER A 123 -16.33 8.68 11.92
N ASN A 124 -16.36 7.34 11.91
CA ASN A 124 -15.32 6.52 12.53
C ASN A 124 -14.18 6.26 11.52
N PRO A 125 -13.00 6.88 11.67
CA PRO A 125 -11.87 6.70 10.75
C PRO A 125 -11.07 5.41 11.01
N GLY A 126 -11.50 4.59 11.98
CA GLY A 126 -10.85 3.32 12.32
C GLY A 126 -10.72 2.40 11.11
N ILE A 127 -9.63 1.63 11.09
CA ILE A 127 -9.40 0.65 10.04
C ILE A 127 -10.33 -0.55 10.29
N ILE A 128 -11.21 -0.84 9.34
CA ILE A 128 -12.12 -1.97 9.38
C ILE A 128 -11.34 -3.27 9.14
N ASN A 129 -11.79 -4.34 9.79
CA ASN A 129 -11.05 -5.60 9.83
C ASN A 129 -10.92 -6.23 8.44
N GLU A 130 -11.98 -6.18 7.63
CA GLU A 130 -12.02 -6.67 6.25
C GLU A 130 -10.99 -5.96 5.35
N PHE A 131 -10.75 -4.66 5.58
CA PHE A 131 -9.75 -3.90 4.85
C PHE A 131 -8.33 -4.36 5.20
N ALA A 132 -7.98 -4.37 6.49
CA ALA A 132 -6.63 -4.70 6.95
C ALA A 132 -6.27 -6.18 6.74
N THR A 133 -7.27 -7.06 6.78
CA THR A 133 -7.05 -8.50 6.84
C THR A 133 -7.29 -9.20 5.50
N ALA A 134 -8.07 -8.60 4.59
CA ALA A 134 -8.33 -9.18 3.27
C ALA A 134 -8.15 -8.17 2.12
N ALA A 135 -8.94 -7.11 2.05
CA ALA A 135 -9.08 -6.33 0.81
C ALA A 135 -7.85 -5.48 0.44
N PHE A 136 -6.99 -5.13 1.39
CA PHE A 136 -5.75 -4.37 1.15
C PHE A 136 -4.50 -5.27 1.10
N ARG A 137 -4.67 -6.58 0.96
CA ARG A 137 -3.60 -7.60 0.90
C ARG A 137 -3.28 -7.95 -0.55
N TRP A 138 -2.83 -6.97 -1.35
CA TRP A 138 -2.66 -7.11 -2.80
C TRP A 138 -1.44 -7.92 -3.25
N HIS A 139 -1.22 -9.05 -2.60
CA HIS A 139 0.03 -9.78 -2.72
C HIS A 139 0.20 -10.52 -4.05
N SER A 140 -0.85 -10.70 -4.85
CA SER A 140 -0.72 -11.22 -6.23
C SER A 140 0.02 -10.26 -7.17
N LEU A 141 0.16 -8.98 -6.81
CA LEU A 141 0.91 -8.00 -7.60
C LEU A 141 2.43 -8.15 -7.47
N ILE A 142 2.92 -8.96 -6.52
CA ILE A 142 4.32 -9.03 -6.16
C ILE A 142 5.11 -9.87 -7.16
N GLN A 143 6.18 -9.27 -7.70
CA GLN A 143 7.18 -9.95 -8.54
C GLN A 143 8.13 -10.83 -7.69
N SER A 144 8.69 -11.89 -8.28
CA SER A 144 9.68 -12.76 -7.63
C SER A 144 11.07 -12.12 -7.50
N PHE A 145 11.34 -11.02 -8.21
CA PHE A 145 12.64 -10.36 -8.25
C PHE A 145 12.49 -8.86 -8.53
N TYR A 146 13.55 -8.10 -8.28
CA TYR A 146 13.66 -6.69 -8.67
C TYR A 146 14.47 -6.54 -9.95
N HIS A 147 14.09 -5.62 -10.84
CA HIS A 147 15.03 -5.05 -11.79
C HIS A 147 15.80 -3.90 -11.12
N LEU A 148 17.12 -4.01 -11.01
CA LEU A 148 17.96 -2.85 -10.71
C LEU A 148 18.36 -2.20 -12.04
N VAL A 149 18.15 -0.89 -12.16
CA VAL A 149 18.31 -0.15 -13.42
C VAL A 149 19.15 1.09 -13.19
N ASN A 150 20.22 1.32 -13.96
CA ASN A 150 21.07 2.51 -13.80
C ASN A 150 20.44 3.78 -14.42
N SER A 151 21.15 4.91 -14.36
CA SER A 151 20.70 6.20 -14.92
C SER A 151 20.56 6.18 -16.44
N GLU A 152 21.23 5.26 -17.12
CA GLU A 152 21.20 5.07 -18.57
C GLU A 152 20.03 4.16 -19.00
N GLY A 153 19.27 3.61 -18.05
CA GLY A 153 18.15 2.71 -18.32
C GLY A 153 18.56 1.25 -18.53
N GLU A 154 19.81 0.89 -18.23
CA GLU A 154 20.33 -0.46 -18.37
C GLU A 154 20.09 -1.29 -17.11
N TYR A 155 19.75 -2.56 -17.30
CA TYR A 155 19.57 -3.51 -16.20
C TYR A 155 20.93 -3.92 -15.61
N THR A 156 21.18 -3.57 -14.36
CA THR A 156 22.44 -3.89 -13.67
C THR A 156 22.37 -5.22 -12.92
N SER A 157 21.21 -5.60 -12.38
CA SER A 157 21.04 -6.84 -11.61
C SER A 157 19.57 -7.24 -11.44
N HIS A 158 19.35 -8.50 -11.04
CA HIS A 158 18.03 -9.12 -10.84
C HIS A 158 17.92 -9.90 -9.51
N PRO A 159 18.08 -9.25 -8.34
CA PRO A 159 18.05 -9.96 -7.07
C PRO A 159 16.65 -10.58 -6.83
N GLN A 160 16.65 -11.87 -6.47
CA GLN A 160 15.43 -12.61 -6.19
C GLN A 160 14.88 -12.22 -4.82
N LEU A 161 13.60 -11.86 -4.73
CA LEU A 161 12.95 -11.41 -3.50
C LEU A 161 13.11 -12.41 -2.35
N ARG A 162 13.07 -13.71 -2.64
CA ARG A 162 13.26 -14.79 -1.67
C ARG A 162 14.64 -14.79 -0.98
N ASP A 163 15.65 -14.17 -1.59
CA ASP A 163 17.03 -14.16 -1.10
C ASP A 163 17.34 -12.88 -0.30
N ILE A 164 16.53 -11.83 -0.46
CA ILE A 164 16.75 -10.49 0.12
C ILE A 164 15.59 -10.01 0.99
N PHE A 165 14.64 -10.89 1.33
CA PHE A 165 13.51 -10.55 2.18
C PHE A 165 13.99 -10.18 3.60
N ASN A 166 13.49 -9.09 4.18
CA ASN A 166 13.96 -8.55 5.46
C ASN A 166 15.44 -8.07 5.47
N ASP A 167 16.15 -8.10 4.34
CA ASP A 167 17.56 -7.70 4.25
C ASP A 167 17.70 -6.35 3.51
N PRO A 168 17.98 -5.25 4.22
CA PRO A 168 18.18 -3.94 3.59
C PRO A 168 19.61 -3.74 3.07
N THR A 169 20.54 -4.65 3.36
CA THR A 169 21.97 -4.44 3.07
C THR A 169 22.34 -4.28 1.59
N PRO A 170 21.59 -4.82 0.61
CA PRO A 170 21.82 -4.47 -0.79
C PRO A 170 21.77 -2.96 -1.05
N LEU A 171 20.95 -2.20 -0.33
CA LEU A 171 20.81 -0.74 -0.47
C LEU A 171 22.04 0.03 0.04
N TYR A 172 22.95 -0.62 0.77
CA TYR A 172 24.13 0.04 1.33
C TYR A 172 25.23 0.22 0.30
N LYS A 173 25.13 -0.46 -0.84
CA LYS A 173 26.06 -0.29 -1.97
C LYS A 173 25.78 1.05 -2.66
N PRO A 174 26.82 1.80 -3.08
CA PRO A 174 26.65 3.03 -3.85
C PRO A 174 25.76 2.81 -5.07
N GLY A 175 24.83 3.73 -5.34
CA GLY A 175 23.94 3.70 -6.52
C GLY A 175 22.68 2.83 -6.38
N VAL A 176 22.70 1.77 -5.58
CA VAL A 176 21.60 0.77 -5.57
C VAL A 176 20.24 1.35 -5.15
N VAL A 177 20.21 2.35 -4.25
CA VAL A 177 18.95 3.06 -3.92
C VAL A 177 18.32 3.67 -5.16
N ASP A 178 19.11 4.36 -5.98
CA ASP A 178 18.65 5.01 -7.19
C ASP A 178 18.24 3.95 -8.23
N GLU A 179 18.98 2.84 -8.29
CA GLU A 179 18.64 1.71 -9.18
C GLU A 179 17.31 1.03 -8.85
N VAL A 180 17.00 0.88 -7.56
CA VAL A 180 15.70 0.37 -7.10
C VAL A 180 14.58 1.35 -7.47
N LEU A 181 14.82 2.66 -7.37
CA LEU A 181 13.85 3.68 -7.77
C LEU A 181 13.55 3.61 -9.27
N TYR A 182 14.57 3.59 -10.12
CA TYR A 182 14.40 3.45 -11.56
C TYR A 182 13.69 2.14 -11.91
N GLY A 183 14.12 1.03 -11.30
CA GLY A 183 13.49 -0.28 -11.44
C GLY A 183 12.00 -0.28 -11.10
N THR A 184 11.60 0.37 -10.01
CA THR A 184 10.19 0.45 -9.59
C THR A 184 9.31 1.23 -10.59
N VAL A 185 9.89 2.14 -11.37
CA VAL A 185 9.18 2.91 -12.40
C VAL A 185 8.99 2.09 -13.68
N VAL A 186 9.96 1.26 -14.06
CA VAL A 186 9.94 0.55 -15.35
C VAL A 186 9.47 -0.90 -15.26
N GLN A 187 9.61 -1.54 -14.09
CA GLN A 187 9.19 -2.93 -13.88
C GLN A 187 7.66 -3.00 -13.72
N PRO A 188 6.94 -3.73 -14.59
CA PRO A 188 5.51 -3.93 -14.43
C PRO A 188 5.23 -4.79 -13.19
N SER A 189 4.11 -4.54 -12.50
CA SER A 189 3.63 -5.44 -11.46
C SER A 189 3.14 -6.75 -12.07
N GLN A 190 2.98 -7.78 -11.24
CA GLN A 190 2.15 -8.92 -11.61
C GLN A 190 0.68 -8.50 -11.73
N LYS A 191 -0.14 -9.37 -12.31
CA LYS A 191 -1.58 -9.14 -12.43
C LYS A 191 -2.27 -9.39 -11.09
N PHE A 192 -3.30 -8.60 -10.78
CA PHE A 192 -4.16 -8.89 -9.63
C PHE A 192 -5.11 -10.03 -9.97
N ASP A 193 -4.75 -11.25 -9.62
CA ASP A 193 -5.60 -12.44 -9.75
C ASP A 193 -5.25 -13.51 -8.70
N GLY A 194 -5.85 -14.71 -8.83
CA GLY A 194 -5.63 -15.83 -7.91
C GLY A 194 -4.27 -16.52 -8.07
N ILE A 195 -3.37 -16.03 -8.93
CA ILE A 195 -2.02 -16.57 -9.12
C ILE A 195 -1.04 -15.71 -8.31
N VAL A 196 -0.20 -16.36 -7.52
CA VAL A 196 0.75 -15.67 -6.64
C VAL A 196 2.11 -16.30 -6.78
N THR A 197 3.13 -15.45 -6.81
CA THR A 197 4.52 -15.83 -6.82
C THR A 197 4.87 -16.72 -5.62
N GLU A 198 5.59 -17.81 -5.88
CA GLU A 198 6.03 -18.75 -4.84
C GLU A 198 7.16 -18.19 -3.96
N GLU A 199 7.39 -18.81 -2.80
CA GLU A 199 8.50 -18.52 -1.87
C GLU A 199 8.57 -17.08 -1.31
N LEU A 200 7.45 -16.35 -1.30
CA LEU A 200 7.35 -15.10 -0.54
C LEU A 200 7.65 -15.37 0.95
N PHE A 201 8.23 -14.38 1.65
CA PHE A 201 8.56 -14.46 3.09
C PHE A 201 9.67 -15.43 3.50
N ARG A 202 10.55 -15.86 2.59
CA ARG A 202 11.77 -16.56 2.99
C ARG A 202 12.80 -15.57 3.55
N ALA A 203 12.96 -15.53 4.87
CA ALA A 203 14.05 -14.78 5.47
C ALA A 203 15.42 -15.43 5.14
N PRO A 204 16.51 -14.63 5.04
CA PRO A 204 17.87 -15.14 4.95
C PRO A 204 18.12 -16.18 6.06
N LYS A 205 18.71 -17.32 5.69
CA LYS A 205 18.94 -18.52 6.54
C LYS A 205 17.71 -19.41 6.80
N ALA A 206 16.50 -19.06 6.37
CA ALA A 206 15.34 -19.95 6.47
C ALA A 206 15.43 -21.10 5.43
N LYS A 207 15.10 -22.32 5.85
CA LYS A 207 15.07 -23.51 4.97
C LYS A 207 13.93 -23.48 3.96
N PHE A 208 12.82 -22.85 4.32
CA PHE A 208 11.60 -22.72 3.51
C PHE A 208 11.03 -21.31 3.65
N GLY A 209 10.34 -20.83 2.62
CA GLY A 209 9.50 -19.63 2.69
C GLY A 209 8.16 -19.91 3.37
N GLY A 210 7.41 -18.86 3.66
CA GLY A 210 6.04 -18.99 4.15
C GLY A 210 5.04 -19.08 3.00
N ASP A 211 3.91 -19.75 3.21
CA ASP A 211 2.76 -19.60 2.31
C ASP A 211 1.94 -18.38 2.76
N LEU A 212 2.18 -17.25 2.08
CA LEU A 212 1.48 -16.00 2.35
C LEU A 212 -0.02 -16.10 2.11
N ILE A 213 -0.45 -16.89 1.13
CA ILE A 213 -1.86 -17.02 0.77
C ILE A 213 -2.60 -17.86 1.79
N ALA A 214 -2.03 -18.99 2.19
CA ALA A 214 -2.50 -19.74 3.35
C ALA A 214 -2.50 -18.87 4.62
N THR A 215 -1.49 -18.03 4.82
CA THR A 215 -1.44 -17.09 5.95
C THR A 215 -2.58 -16.07 5.90
N ASN A 216 -2.91 -15.50 4.73
CA ASN A 216 -4.03 -14.55 4.61
C ASN A 216 -5.38 -15.24 4.85
N ILE A 217 -5.56 -16.47 4.35
CA ILE A 217 -6.76 -17.28 4.62
C ILE A 217 -6.91 -17.54 6.12
N GLN A 218 -5.86 -18.07 6.74
CA GLN A 218 -5.88 -18.41 8.17
C GLN A 218 -6.04 -17.16 9.03
N ARG A 219 -5.42 -16.03 8.65
CA ARG A 219 -5.59 -14.74 9.33
C ARG A 219 -7.03 -14.23 9.22
N GLY A 220 -7.67 -14.40 8.07
CA GLY A 220 -9.08 -14.06 7.89
C GLY A 220 -9.98 -14.83 8.86
N ARG A 221 -9.72 -16.13 9.05
CA ARG A 221 -10.44 -16.99 10.00
C ARG A 221 -10.16 -16.62 11.45
N ASP A 222 -8.90 -16.40 11.80
CA ASP A 222 -8.43 -15.92 13.13
C ASP A 222 -9.14 -14.62 13.52
N HIS A 223 -9.28 -13.70 12.56
CA HIS A 223 -9.95 -12.42 12.76
C HIS A 223 -11.48 -12.48 12.69
N GLY A 224 -12.08 -13.66 12.49
CA GLY A 224 -13.52 -13.83 12.37
C GLY A 224 -14.14 -13.06 11.21
N LEU A 225 -13.43 -12.94 10.08
CA LEU A 225 -13.97 -12.21 8.92
C LEU A 225 -15.25 -12.88 8.42
N PRO A 226 -16.27 -12.10 8.03
CA PRO A 226 -17.46 -12.65 7.40
C PRO A 226 -17.09 -13.38 6.09
N PRO A 227 -17.82 -14.45 5.72
CA PRO A 227 -17.61 -15.10 4.44
C PRO A 227 -17.83 -14.16 3.26
N TYR A 228 -17.16 -14.45 2.15
CA TYR A 228 -17.25 -13.68 0.90
C TYR A 228 -18.69 -13.34 0.50
N ASN A 229 -19.59 -14.33 0.55
CA ASN A 229 -20.98 -14.14 0.14
C ASN A 229 -21.77 -13.17 1.03
N LYS A 230 -21.41 -13.08 2.33
CA LYS A 230 -22.01 -12.10 3.24
C LYS A 230 -21.55 -10.68 2.90
N VAL A 231 -20.28 -10.50 2.55
CA VAL A 231 -19.77 -9.17 2.19
C VAL A 231 -20.31 -8.71 0.83
N ARG A 232 -20.48 -9.63 -0.13
CA ARG A 232 -21.19 -9.34 -1.39
C ARG A 232 -22.56 -8.71 -1.17
N GLU A 233 -23.34 -9.28 -0.25
CA GLU A 233 -24.66 -8.77 0.12
C GLU A 233 -24.58 -7.37 0.72
N VAL A 234 -23.64 -7.14 1.64
CA VAL A 234 -23.40 -5.81 2.24
C VAL A 234 -23.02 -4.78 1.18
N CYS A 235 -22.23 -5.17 0.18
CA CYS A 235 -21.85 -4.32 -0.96
C CYS A 235 -22.94 -4.19 -2.04
N GLY A 236 -24.14 -4.75 -1.83
CA GLY A 236 -25.27 -4.65 -2.77
C GLY A 236 -25.10 -5.46 -4.07
N LEU A 237 -24.19 -6.45 -4.09
CA LEU A 237 -23.85 -7.24 -5.29
C LEU A 237 -24.69 -8.53 -5.42
N GLY A 238 -25.59 -8.76 -4.47
CA GLY A 238 -26.37 -10.00 -4.36
C GLY A 238 -25.52 -11.22 -3.99
N ARG A 239 -26.19 -12.25 -3.48
CA ARG A 239 -25.56 -13.51 -3.09
C ARG A 239 -25.36 -14.45 -4.27
N ILE A 240 -24.23 -15.15 -4.27
CA ILE A 240 -23.99 -16.36 -5.07
C ILE A 240 -24.82 -17.49 -4.44
N LYS A 241 -25.55 -18.27 -5.27
CA LYS A 241 -26.44 -19.33 -4.77
C LYS A 241 -25.90 -20.73 -5.00
N SER A 242 -24.99 -20.89 -5.96
CA SER A 242 -24.38 -22.16 -6.34
C SER A 242 -22.93 -21.97 -6.76
N PHE A 243 -22.12 -23.04 -6.75
CA PHE A 243 -20.75 -22.95 -7.25
C PHE A 243 -20.69 -22.57 -8.73
N ASP A 244 -21.69 -22.97 -9.54
CA ASP A 244 -21.76 -22.58 -10.95
C ASP A 244 -21.98 -21.08 -11.13
N ASP A 245 -22.69 -20.42 -10.21
CA ASP A 245 -22.87 -18.96 -10.23
C ASP A 245 -21.54 -18.21 -10.05
N LEU A 246 -20.54 -18.82 -9.40
CA LEU A 246 -19.21 -18.23 -9.26
C LEU A 246 -18.55 -18.00 -10.61
N ASN A 247 -18.87 -18.80 -11.63
CA ASN A 247 -18.27 -18.64 -12.95
C ASN A 247 -18.57 -17.28 -13.59
N ARG A 248 -19.69 -16.65 -13.20
CA ARG A 248 -20.02 -15.28 -13.64
C ARG A 248 -19.15 -14.22 -12.95
N ALA A 249 -18.85 -14.43 -11.66
CA ALA A 249 -18.06 -13.49 -10.86
C ALA A 249 -16.55 -13.66 -11.07
N PHE A 250 -16.07 -14.90 -11.17
CA PHE A 250 -14.65 -15.26 -11.18
C PHE A 250 -14.13 -15.65 -12.56
N GLY A 251 -15.02 -16.10 -13.44
CA GLY A 251 -14.70 -16.62 -14.76
C GLY A 251 -14.90 -18.12 -14.90
N PRO A 252 -14.88 -18.62 -16.15
CA PRO A 252 -15.28 -19.99 -16.46
C PRO A 252 -14.38 -21.01 -15.76
N GLY A 253 -15.00 -22.05 -15.22
CA GLY A 253 -14.30 -23.19 -14.63
C GLY A 253 -13.83 -23.00 -13.19
N ILE A 254 -13.84 -21.78 -12.64
CA ILE A 254 -13.45 -21.54 -11.24
C ILE A 254 -14.46 -22.14 -10.26
N GLY A 255 -15.75 -22.13 -10.60
CA GLY A 255 -16.81 -22.69 -9.75
C GLY A 255 -16.55 -24.16 -9.36
N SER A 256 -16.13 -24.99 -10.32
CA SER A 256 -15.83 -26.40 -10.08
C SER A 256 -14.59 -26.61 -9.19
N GLN A 257 -13.65 -25.67 -9.19
CA GLN A 257 -12.49 -25.71 -8.29
C GLN A 257 -12.91 -25.41 -6.86
N PHE A 258 -13.71 -24.36 -6.66
CA PHE A 258 -14.24 -24.02 -5.34
C PHE A 258 -15.16 -25.10 -4.78
N ALA A 259 -15.96 -25.76 -5.63
CA ALA A 259 -16.80 -26.89 -5.23
C ALA A 259 -16.02 -28.09 -4.67
N ARG A 260 -14.74 -28.24 -5.03
CA ARG A 260 -13.85 -29.28 -4.44
C ARG A 260 -13.28 -28.88 -3.09
N LEU A 261 -13.27 -27.58 -2.77
CA LEU A 261 -12.60 -27.02 -1.59
C LEU A 261 -13.58 -26.64 -0.48
N TYR A 262 -14.79 -26.20 -0.83
CA TYR A 262 -15.81 -25.73 0.09
C TYR A 262 -17.08 -26.58 -0.01
N LYS A 263 -17.79 -26.73 1.12
CA LYS A 263 -19.08 -27.43 1.17
C LYS A 263 -20.22 -26.54 0.66
N SER A 264 -20.17 -25.24 0.99
CA SER A 264 -21.12 -24.23 0.53
C SER A 264 -20.40 -23.02 -0.04
N VAL A 265 -21.06 -22.30 -0.96
CA VAL A 265 -20.61 -20.97 -1.41
C VAL A 265 -20.63 -19.93 -0.28
N ASP A 266 -21.37 -20.21 0.80
CA ASP A 266 -21.41 -19.39 2.00
C ASP A 266 -20.21 -19.61 2.93
N ASP A 267 -19.37 -20.61 2.66
CA ASP A 267 -18.16 -20.90 3.46
C ASP A 267 -16.89 -20.26 2.88
N ILE A 268 -16.99 -19.61 1.70
CA ILE A 268 -15.84 -19.08 0.98
C ILE A 268 -15.17 -17.95 1.79
N ASP A 269 -13.88 -18.12 2.10
CA ASP A 269 -13.07 -17.10 2.77
C ASP A 269 -13.07 -15.78 1.98
N LEU A 270 -13.25 -14.65 2.67
CA LEU A 270 -13.31 -13.32 2.03
C LEU A 270 -12.12 -13.02 1.13
N PHE A 271 -10.90 -13.36 1.60
CA PHE A 271 -9.68 -13.13 0.84
C PHE A 271 -9.69 -13.88 -0.51
N LEU A 272 -10.01 -15.16 -0.49
CA LEU A 272 -10.07 -15.99 -1.70
C LEU A 272 -11.19 -15.56 -2.63
N GLY A 273 -12.36 -15.21 -2.09
CA GLY A 273 -13.45 -14.71 -2.92
C GLY A 273 -13.07 -13.41 -3.64
N GLY A 274 -12.52 -12.43 -2.91
CA GLY A 274 -12.21 -11.12 -3.50
C GLY A 274 -11.03 -11.11 -4.47
N ILE A 275 -10.01 -11.97 -4.28
CA ILE A 275 -8.86 -12.04 -5.21
C ILE A 275 -9.21 -12.74 -6.54
N HIS A 276 -10.26 -13.57 -6.55
CA HIS A 276 -10.73 -14.26 -7.76
C HIS A 276 -11.78 -13.46 -8.54
N GLU A 277 -12.28 -12.35 -8.00
CA GLU A 277 -13.25 -11.52 -8.72
C GLU A 277 -12.65 -10.93 -9.98
N ARG A 278 -13.43 -10.99 -11.06
CA ARG A 278 -13.14 -10.23 -12.27
C ARG A 278 -13.13 -8.75 -11.93
N THR A 279 -12.13 -8.06 -12.45
CA THR A 279 -11.89 -6.65 -12.18
C THR A 279 -12.96 -5.77 -12.84
N ALA A 280 -13.23 -4.61 -12.25
CA ALA A 280 -14.04 -3.59 -12.93
C ALA A 280 -13.27 -3.02 -14.13
N SER A 281 -13.98 -2.51 -15.15
CA SER A 281 -13.39 -2.04 -16.42
C SER A 281 -12.39 -0.87 -16.31
N GLU A 282 -12.18 -0.30 -15.11
CA GLU A 282 -11.34 0.88 -14.89
C GLU A 282 -10.42 0.77 -13.66
N GLY A 283 -10.45 -0.34 -12.92
CA GLY A 283 -9.61 -0.57 -11.75
C GLY A 283 -9.19 -2.04 -11.65
N ILE A 284 -8.10 -2.33 -10.95
CA ILE A 284 -7.58 -3.70 -10.88
C ILE A 284 -8.25 -4.59 -9.82
N LEU A 285 -9.08 -4.03 -8.93
CA LEU A 285 -9.79 -4.82 -7.92
C LEU A 285 -11.17 -5.26 -8.40
N GLY A 286 -11.59 -6.42 -7.92
CA GLY A 286 -12.97 -6.89 -8.06
C GLY A 286 -13.99 -6.06 -7.25
N PRO A 287 -15.29 -6.13 -7.57
CA PRO A 287 -16.33 -5.31 -6.96
C PRO A 287 -16.39 -5.34 -5.41
N VAL A 288 -16.18 -6.49 -4.78
CA VAL A 288 -16.18 -6.63 -3.31
C VAL A 288 -14.99 -5.92 -2.69
N PHE A 289 -13.78 -6.17 -3.19
CA PHE A 289 -12.59 -5.48 -2.67
C PHE A 289 -12.63 -3.99 -2.98
N ALA A 290 -13.13 -3.59 -4.15
CA ALA A 290 -13.32 -2.17 -4.47
C ALA A 290 -14.30 -1.50 -3.50
N CYS A 291 -15.41 -2.15 -3.15
CA CYS A 291 -16.37 -1.68 -2.15
C CYS A 291 -15.72 -1.50 -0.76
N ILE A 292 -15.02 -2.52 -0.24
CA ILE A 292 -14.35 -2.46 1.08
C ILE A 292 -13.28 -1.36 1.10
N VAL A 293 -12.44 -1.29 0.07
CA VAL A 293 -11.36 -0.30 -0.04
C VAL A 293 -11.92 1.11 -0.16
N ALA A 294 -12.97 1.31 -0.95
CA ALA A 294 -13.62 2.61 -1.10
C ALA A 294 -14.29 3.07 0.20
N GLU A 295 -14.99 2.17 0.89
CA GLU A 295 -15.60 2.44 2.19
C GLU A 295 -14.55 2.83 3.25
N GLN A 296 -13.43 2.09 3.32
CA GLN A 296 -12.35 2.45 4.24
C GLN A 296 -11.77 3.83 3.94
N PHE A 297 -11.49 4.12 2.66
CA PHE A 297 -10.92 5.42 2.30
C PHE A 297 -11.88 6.56 2.56
N LYS A 298 -13.19 6.36 2.33
CA LYS A 298 -14.23 7.34 2.67
C LYS A 298 -14.21 7.64 4.17
N ARG A 299 -14.18 6.61 5.02
CA ARG A 299 -14.08 6.76 6.48
C ARG A 299 -12.86 7.57 6.91
N THR A 300 -11.68 7.26 6.36
CA THR A 300 -10.45 7.99 6.68
C THR A 300 -10.41 9.40 6.10
N LYS A 301 -11.08 9.65 4.96
CA LYS A 301 -11.17 11.00 4.37
C LYS A 301 -12.11 11.89 5.18
N GLU A 302 -13.33 11.41 5.43
CA GLU A 302 -14.37 12.19 6.13
C GLU A 302 -14.12 12.30 7.64
N GLY A 303 -13.50 11.29 8.26
CA GLY A 303 -13.18 11.28 9.69
C GLY A 303 -11.81 11.87 10.05
N ASP A 304 -11.01 12.32 9.08
CA ASP A 304 -9.71 12.96 9.34
C ASP A 304 -9.87 14.47 9.51
N ARG A 305 -9.78 14.95 10.75
CA ARG A 305 -9.78 16.39 11.07
C ARG A 305 -8.63 17.12 10.39
N PHE A 306 -7.51 16.44 10.10
CA PHE A 306 -6.33 16.96 9.42
C PHE A 306 -6.31 16.68 7.91
N TRP A 307 -7.44 16.25 7.32
CA TRP A 307 -7.56 16.10 5.88
C TRP A 307 -7.12 17.39 5.17
N PHE A 308 -6.23 17.25 4.19
CA PHE A 308 -5.53 18.41 3.61
C PHE A 308 -6.46 19.43 2.92
N GLU A 309 -7.69 19.06 2.60
CA GLU A 309 -8.68 19.96 2.01
C GLU A 309 -9.59 20.62 3.05
N ASN A 310 -9.50 20.31 4.35
CA ASN A 310 -10.39 20.90 5.35
C ASN A 310 -10.15 22.42 5.49
N ILE A 311 -11.23 23.23 5.48
CA ILE A 311 -11.20 24.68 5.76
C ILE A 311 -11.75 25.03 7.14
N GLY A 312 -11.39 26.21 7.65
CA GLY A 312 -12.00 26.81 8.83
C GLY A 312 -11.47 26.26 10.16
N LEU A 313 -10.45 25.41 10.13
CA LEU A 313 -9.77 24.89 11.32
C LEU A 313 -8.45 25.63 11.52
N SER A 314 -7.98 25.72 12.76
CA SER A 314 -6.71 26.41 13.08
C SER A 314 -5.47 25.79 12.42
N HIS A 315 -5.55 24.50 12.04
CA HIS A 315 -4.51 23.76 11.33
C HIS A 315 -4.79 23.58 9.83
N SER A 316 -5.85 24.18 9.30
CA SER A 316 -6.17 24.14 7.87
C SER A 316 -5.04 24.78 7.05
N PHE A 317 -4.80 24.22 5.85
CA PHE A 317 -3.89 24.83 4.89
C PHE A 317 -4.42 26.21 4.46
N THR A 318 -3.53 27.19 4.27
CA THR A 318 -3.86 28.45 3.59
C THR A 318 -3.98 28.20 2.08
N GLU A 319 -4.71 29.06 1.37
CA GLU A 319 -4.91 28.92 -0.09
C GLU A 319 -3.59 28.81 -0.86
N GLY A 320 -2.61 29.66 -0.52
CA GLY A 320 -1.27 29.59 -1.12
C GLY A 320 -0.51 28.29 -0.85
N LEU A 321 -0.75 27.63 0.29
CA LEU A 321 -0.13 26.35 0.62
C LEU A 321 -0.86 25.17 -0.06
N PHE A 322 -2.18 25.28 -0.23
CA PHE A 322 -3.00 24.33 -0.96
C PHE A 322 -2.67 24.29 -2.46
N LEU A 323 -2.43 25.45 -3.08
CA LEU A 323 -2.01 25.53 -4.48
C LEU A 323 -0.70 24.77 -4.73
N LYS A 324 0.22 24.76 -3.76
CA LYS A 324 1.47 23.98 -3.84
C LYS A 324 1.26 22.47 -3.78
N LEU A 325 0.14 22.00 -3.24
CA LEU A 325 -0.25 20.59 -3.32
C LEU A 325 -0.90 20.24 -4.67
N SER A 326 -1.33 21.25 -5.42
CA SER A 326 -2.15 21.07 -6.64
C SER A 326 -1.33 21.01 -7.93
N CYS A 327 -0.08 21.48 -7.90
CA CYS A 327 0.93 21.30 -8.97
C CYS A 327 1.65 19.96 -8.83
#